data_AF-A0A9D9MYT7-F1
#
_entry.id   AF-A0A9D9MYT7-F1
#
_cell.length_a   1.000
_cell.length_b   1.000
_cell.length_c   1.000
_cell.angle_alpha   90.00
_cell.angle_beta   90.00
_cell.angle_gamma   90.00
#
_symmetry.space_group_name_H-M   'P 1'
#
loop_
_entity.id
_entity.type
_entity.pdbx_description
1 polymer ?
#
loop_
_entity_poly.entity_id
_entity_poly.type
_entity_poly.pdbx_seq_one_letter_code
_entity_poly.pdbx_strand_id
1 'polypeptide(L)'
;MKETFSTKLLKKSQRALFIVTGITAVVGIVSFSYSLFNFGDLKIPNVTAAFATLSLFSLFLAIGLNIFSYLDRYEEKLFQNIENSKRGIEGERLAKELISKTVGTSHGAFFNKDLPTGGDIDCLILGKKGLILIEIKNFSKQIRLPLFWTKGFDDPRNEAKRHATSLLEYFVENGYRKPLKIRKAVLYINKEVVYWGKQEVFNIRGLDRFAPYFFSLPLDSAITEQDIAEISSFIEKLK
;
A
#
# COMPACT_ATOMS: atom_id res chain seq x y z
N MET A 1 9.73 9.36 9.73
CA MET A 1 10.22 7.98 9.49
C MET A 1 11.35 7.75 10.49
N LYS A 2 11.10 7.05 11.60
CA LYS A 2 12.17 6.70 12.53
C LYS A 2 12.98 5.59 11.85
N GLU A 3 14.22 5.88 11.45
CA GLU A 3 15.19 4.80 11.18
C GLU A 3 15.16 3.89 12.40
N THR A 4 14.71 2.65 12.21
CA THR A 4 14.70 1.65 13.28
C THR A 4 16.12 1.52 13.82
N PHE A 5 16.27 1.40 15.13
CA PHE A 5 17.59 1.27 15.78
C PHE A 5 18.45 0.18 15.12
N SER A 6 17.80 -0.89 14.62
CA SER A 6 18.37 -1.98 13.83
C SER A 6 19.06 -1.50 12.54
N THR A 7 18.42 -0.66 11.71
CA THR A 7 19.00 -0.22 10.42
C THR A 7 20.21 0.70 10.60
N LYS A 8 20.23 1.52 11.65
CA LYS A 8 21.41 2.34 12.00
C LYS A 8 22.58 1.49 12.48
N LEU A 9 22.32 0.50 13.34
CA LEU A 9 23.33 -0.45 13.81
C LEU A 9 23.89 -1.25 12.65
N LEU A 10 23.04 -1.75 11.75
CA LEU A 10 23.46 -2.54 10.60
C LEU A 10 24.37 -1.74 9.66
N LYS A 11 23.99 -0.50 9.30
CA LYS A 11 24.84 0.40 8.49
C LYS A 11 26.18 0.69 9.17
N LYS A 12 26.19 0.88 10.49
CA LYS A 12 27.42 1.13 11.26
C LYS A 12 28.32 -0.11 11.27
N SER A 13 27.76 -1.30 11.47
CA SER A 13 28.48 -2.58 11.42
C SER A 13 29.03 -2.88 10.03
N GLN A 14 28.25 -2.62 8.96
CA GLN A 14 28.73 -2.76 7.58
C GLN A 14 29.91 -1.83 7.28
N ARG A 15 29.82 -0.55 7.68
CA ARG A 15 30.93 0.41 7.51
C ARG A 15 32.18 0.00 8.28
N ALA A 16 32.02 -0.39 9.54
CA ALA A 16 33.14 -0.87 10.35
C ALA A 16 33.80 -2.09 9.71
N LEU A 17 33.03 -3.00 9.13
CA LEU A 17 33.54 -4.21 8.50
C LEU A 17 34.22 -3.93 7.15
N PHE A 18 33.70 -3.03 6.31
CA PHE A 18 34.41 -2.58 5.11
C PHE A 18 35.77 -1.97 5.45
N ILE A 19 35.83 -1.19 6.53
CA ILE A 19 37.09 -0.62 7.02
C ILE A 19 38.03 -1.73 7.49
N VAL A 20 37.55 -2.68 8.30
CA VAL A 20 38.37 -3.82 8.78
C VAL A 20 38.86 -4.68 7.64
N THR A 21 38.02 -5.08 6.69
CA THR A 21 38.41 -5.88 5.51
C THR A 21 39.41 -5.11 4.64
N GLY A 22 39.20 -3.82 4.43
CA GLY A 22 40.15 -2.96 3.70
C GLY A 22 41.51 -2.88 4.39
N ILE A 23 41.53 -2.70 5.71
CA ILE A 23 42.77 -2.69 6.51
C ILE A 23 43.47 -4.05 6.43
N THR A 24 42.74 -5.16 6.62
CA THR A 24 43.31 -6.51 6.55
C THR A 24 43.89 -6.82 5.18
N ALA A 25 43.24 -6.39 4.10
CA ALA A 25 43.76 -6.53 2.74
C ALA A 25 45.05 -5.73 2.55
N VAL A 26 45.09 -4.47 3.00
CA VAL A 26 46.30 -3.63 2.93
C VAL A 26 47.44 -4.24 3.75
N VAL A 27 47.18 -4.66 4.99
CA VAL A 27 48.19 -5.33 5.85
C VAL A 27 48.68 -6.62 5.20
N GLY A 28 47.80 -7.41 4.60
CA GLY A 28 48.15 -8.62 3.87
C GLY A 28 49.06 -8.35 2.67
N ILE A 29 48.72 -7.35 1.85
CA ILE A 29 49.53 -6.94 0.69
C ILE A 29 50.91 -6.43 1.14
N VAL A 30 50.95 -5.55 2.15
CA VAL A 30 52.21 -4.98 2.66
C VAL A 30 53.10 -6.10 3.24
N SER A 31 52.52 -7.02 4.02
CA SER A 31 53.26 -8.15 4.61
C SER A 31 53.77 -9.13 3.55
N PHE A 32 52.98 -9.37 2.51
CA PHE A 32 53.36 -10.19 1.35
C PHE A 32 54.51 -9.54 0.56
N SER A 33 54.39 -8.26 0.22
CA SER A 33 55.43 -7.50 -0.48
C SER A 33 56.72 -7.43 0.34
N TYR A 34 56.63 -7.15 1.65
CA TYR A 34 57.78 -7.15 2.54
C TYR A 34 58.46 -8.53 2.62
N SER A 35 57.67 -9.60 2.65
CA SER A 35 58.20 -10.97 2.69
C SER A 35 58.91 -11.36 1.40
N LEU A 36 58.36 -10.97 0.24
CA LEU A 36 59.01 -11.16 -1.07
C LEU A 36 60.33 -10.41 -1.18
N PHE A 37 60.40 -9.16 -0.69
CA PHE A 37 61.58 -8.32 -0.80
C PHE A 37 62.71 -8.73 0.15
N ASN A 38 62.41 -9.14 1.38
CA ASN A 38 63.43 -9.32 2.41
C ASN A 38 63.87 -10.77 2.63
N PHE A 39 63.04 -11.75 2.27
CA PHE A 39 63.32 -13.13 2.67
C PHE A 39 63.80 -14.06 1.57
N GLY A 40 63.76 -13.69 0.27
CA GLY A 40 64.43 -14.33 -0.88
C GLY A 40 64.17 -15.83 -1.18
N ASP A 41 64.04 -16.64 -0.14
CA ASP A 41 64.01 -18.10 -0.04
C ASP A 41 62.84 -18.60 0.83
N LEU A 42 61.86 -17.75 1.15
CA LEU A 42 60.57 -18.24 1.67
C LEU A 42 60.02 -19.22 0.63
N LYS A 43 59.82 -20.48 1.01
CA LYS A 43 59.16 -21.48 0.16
C LYS A 43 57.79 -20.92 -0.24
N ILE A 44 57.77 -20.32 -1.43
CA ILE A 44 56.67 -19.67 -2.15
C ILE A 44 55.31 -20.35 -1.92
N PRO A 45 55.18 -21.70 -1.86
CA PRO A 45 53.91 -22.36 -1.58
C PRO A 45 53.20 -21.95 -0.29
N ASN A 46 53.90 -21.72 0.83
CA ASN A 46 53.23 -21.48 2.12
C ASN A 46 52.63 -20.06 2.22
N VAL A 47 53.35 -19.07 1.69
CA VAL A 47 52.89 -17.67 1.66
C VAL A 47 51.75 -17.50 0.65
N THR A 48 51.86 -18.16 -0.50
CA THR A 48 50.81 -18.17 -1.53
C THR A 48 49.54 -18.82 -1.00
N ALA A 49 49.66 -19.95 -0.29
CA ALA A 49 48.53 -20.62 0.35
C ALA A 49 47.85 -19.72 1.40
N ALA A 50 48.61 -19.05 2.28
CA ALA A 50 48.06 -18.14 3.28
C ALA A 50 47.29 -16.96 2.64
N PHE A 51 47.85 -16.36 1.57
CA PHE A 51 47.18 -15.28 0.84
C PHE A 51 45.90 -15.77 0.14
N ALA A 52 45.93 -16.95 -0.48
CA ALA A 52 44.77 -17.55 -1.10
C ALA A 52 43.66 -17.83 -0.08
N THR A 53 44.00 -18.36 1.11
CA THR A 53 43.04 -18.61 2.20
C THR A 53 42.42 -17.30 2.70
N LEU A 54 43.22 -16.26 2.93
CA LEU A 54 42.71 -14.94 3.37
C LEU A 54 41.82 -14.28 2.31
N SER A 55 42.18 -14.41 1.03
CA SER A 55 41.39 -13.88 -0.08
C SER A 55 40.05 -14.61 -0.22
N LEU A 56 40.05 -15.94 -0.12
CA LEU A 56 38.84 -16.76 -0.11
C LEU A 56 37.95 -16.43 1.08
N PHE A 57 38.51 -16.34 2.28
CA PHE A 57 37.77 -15.96 3.49
C PHE A 57 37.11 -14.58 3.34
N SER A 58 37.84 -13.60 2.81
CA SER A 58 37.33 -12.26 2.55
C SER A 58 36.19 -12.26 1.52
N LEU A 59 36.31 -13.08 0.46
CA LEU A 59 35.26 -13.25 -0.54
C LEU A 59 33.99 -13.87 0.07
N PHE A 60 34.13 -14.96 0.85
CA PHE A 60 32.99 -15.59 1.53
C PHE A 60 32.31 -14.63 2.51
N LEU A 61 33.10 -13.83 3.25
CA LEU A 61 32.55 -12.82 4.15
C LEU A 61 31.76 -11.75 3.38
N ALA A 62 32.30 -11.25 2.26
CA ALA A 62 31.63 -10.27 1.41
C ALA A 62 30.32 -10.81 0.79
N ILE A 63 30.31 -12.07 0.35
CA ILE A 63 29.10 -12.74 -0.17
C ILE A 63 28.07 -12.88 0.95
N GLY A 64 28.48 -13.39 2.12
CA GLY A 64 27.60 -13.57 3.27
C GLY A 64 26.90 -12.27 3.67
N LEU A 65 27.64 -11.17 3.76
CA LEU A 65 27.08 -9.84 4.08
C LEU A 65 26.09 -9.33 3.02
N ASN A 66 26.37 -9.57 1.74
CA ASN A 66 25.44 -9.20 0.68
C ASN A 66 24.13 -9.96 0.81
N ILE A 67 24.19 -11.27 1.11
CA ILE A 67 23.02 -12.09 1.38
C ILE A 67 22.26 -11.57 2.61
N PHE A 68 22.93 -11.31 3.74
CA PHE A 68 22.29 -10.74 4.93
C PHE A 68 21.60 -9.39 4.62
N SER A 69 22.27 -8.48 3.91
CA SER A 69 21.68 -7.19 3.52
C SER A 69 20.48 -7.31 2.59
N TYR A 70 20.43 -8.37 1.78
CA TYR A 70 19.30 -8.67 0.92
C TYR A 70 18.14 -9.21 1.75
N LEU A 71 18.42 -10.13 2.68
CA LEU A 71 17.44 -10.70 3.60
C LEU A 71 16.81 -9.61 4.49
N ASP A 72 17.61 -8.70 5.05
CA ASP A 72 17.09 -7.59 5.87
C ASP A 72 16.13 -6.68 5.08
N ARG A 73 16.49 -6.34 3.84
CA ARG A 73 15.63 -5.53 2.96
C ARG A 73 14.36 -6.27 2.56
N TYR A 74 14.43 -7.58 2.40
CA TYR A 74 13.27 -8.41 2.12
C TYR A 74 12.34 -8.49 3.33
N GLU A 75 12.90 -8.70 4.52
CA GLU A 75 12.17 -8.73 5.78
C GLU A 75 11.50 -7.38 6.07
N GLU A 76 12.19 -6.26 5.86
CA GLU A 76 11.62 -4.92 6.01
C GLU A 76 10.43 -4.70 5.05
N LYS A 77 10.55 -5.13 3.78
CA LYS A 77 9.43 -5.07 2.83
C LYS A 77 8.25 -5.92 3.29
N LEU A 78 8.50 -7.12 3.79
CA LEU A 78 7.45 -7.99 4.34
C LEU A 78 6.74 -7.33 5.52
N PHE A 79 7.49 -6.78 6.49
CA PHE A 79 6.89 -6.08 7.62
C PHE A 79 6.09 -4.85 7.21
N GLN A 80 6.61 -4.05 6.27
CA GLN A 80 5.87 -2.90 5.73
C GLN A 80 4.57 -3.33 5.05
N ASN A 81 4.59 -4.42 4.27
CA ASN A 81 3.39 -4.96 3.63
C ASN A 81 2.36 -5.44 4.66
N ILE A 82 2.81 -6.13 5.71
CA ILE A 82 1.94 -6.57 6.83
C ILE A 82 1.34 -5.36 7.55
N GLU A 83 2.14 -4.32 7.85
CA GLU A 83 1.65 -3.11 8.52
C GLU A 83 0.64 -2.35 7.65
N ASN A 84 0.90 -2.24 6.34
CA ASN A 84 -0.02 -1.61 5.40
C ASN A 84 -1.34 -2.39 5.27
N SER A 85 -1.28 -3.72 5.20
CA SER A 85 -2.48 -4.57 5.17
C SER A 85 -3.31 -4.44 6.45
N LYS A 86 -2.66 -4.50 7.63
CA LYS A 86 -3.33 -4.27 8.93
C LYS A 86 -4.00 -2.89 8.99
N ARG A 87 -3.35 -1.86 8.44
CA ARG A 87 -3.93 -0.51 8.33
C ARG A 87 -5.15 -0.47 7.43
N GLY A 88 -5.11 -1.13 6.27
CA GLY A 88 -6.27 -1.25 5.37
C GLY A 88 -7.48 -1.80 6.12
N ILE A 89 -7.31 -2.98 6.72
CA ILE A 89 -8.35 -3.68 7.50
C ILE A 89 -8.90 -2.80 8.63
N GLU A 90 -8.02 -2.15 9.40
CA GLU A 90 -8.45 -1.26 10.48
C GLU A 90 -9.21 -0.04 9.96
N GLY A 91 -8.80 0.48 8.80
CA GLY A 91 -9.47 1.59 8.14
C GLY A 91 -10.90 1.25 7.71
N GLU A 92 -11.07 0.12 7.05
CA GLU A 92 -12.38 -0.41 6.66
C GLU A 92 -13.25 -0.67 7.90
N ARG A 93 -12.69 -1.26 8.96
CA ARG A 93 -13.41 -1.50 10.22
C ARG A 93 -13.96 -0.21 10.82
N LEU A 94 -13.12 0.83 10.92
CA LEU A 94 -13.51 2.13 11.47
C LEU A 94 -14.56 2.84 10.61
N ALA A 95 -14.39 2.80 9.28
CA ALA A 95 -15.37 3.36 8.36
C ALA A 95 -16.70 2.62 8.43
N LYS A 96 -16.70 1.28 8.49
CA LYS A 96 -17.92 0.47 8.63
C LYS A 96 -18.71 0.86 9.88
N GLU A 97 -18.04 0.92 11.04
CA GLU A 97 -18.67 1.33 12.30
C GLU A 97 -19.31 2.72 12.19
N LEU A 98 -18.58 3.69 11.64
CA LEU A 98 -19.07 5.05 11.45
C LEU A 98 -20.24 5.13 10.46
N ILE A 99 -20.13 4.46 9.31
CA ILE A 99 -21.14 4.47 8.25
C ILE A 99 -22.42 3.85 8.79
N SER A 100 -22.35 2.67 9.41
CA SER A 100 -23.51 2.01 10.02
C SER A 100 -24.21 2.91 11.04
N LYS A 101 -23.44 3.60 11.90
CA LYS A 101 -23.99 4.54 12.89
C LYS A 101 -24.65 5.77 12.25
N THR A 102 -24.05 6.31 11.19
CA THR A 102 -24.49 7.55 10.55
C THR A 102 -25.71 7.35 9.64
N VAL A 103 -25.70 6.26 8.88
CA VAL A 103 -26.72 5.93 7.89
C VAL A 103 -28.01 5.42 8.58
N GLY A 104 -27.85 4.71 9.70
CA GLY A 104 -28.97 4.14 10.46
C GLY A 104 -29.71 3.05 9.70
N THR A 105 -30.94 2.73 10.12
CA THR A 105 -31.76 1.65 9.54
C THR A 105 -32.60 2.08 8.33
N SER A 106 -32.69 3.39 8.07
CA SER A 106 -33.52 3.96 7.00
C SER A 106 -32.94 3.79 5.59
N HIS A 107 -31.68 3.36 5.50
CA HIS A 107 -30.93 3.19 4.27
C HIS A 107 -30.16 1.86 4.37
N GLY A 108 -30.01 1.15 3.26
CA GLY A 108 -29.20 -0.06 3.19
C GLY A 108 -27.72 0.31 3.05
N ALA A 109 -26.89 -0.16 3.98
CA ALA A 109 -25.44 -0.09 3.87
C ALA A 109 -24.86 -1.49 3.64
N PHE A 110 -24.22 -1.69 2.49
CA PHE A 110 -23.61 -2.96 2.07
C PHE A 110 -22.11 -2.77 2.03
N PHE A 111 -21.36 -3.71 2.58
CA PHE A 111 -19.90 -3.63 2.69
C PHE A 111 -19.27 -4.80 1.96
N ASN A 112 -18.08 -4.55 1.40
CA ASN A 112 -17.22 -5.55 0.77
C ASN A 112 -17.99 -6.37 -0.28
N LYS A 113 -18.46 -5.69 -1.33
CA LYS A 113 -19.23 -6.31 -2.41
C LYS A 113 -18.38 -6.60 -3.62
N ASP A 114 -18.25 -7.87 -3.96
CA ASP A 114 -17.50 -8.34 -5.12
C ASP A 114 -18.29 -8.05 -6.40
N LEU A 115 -17.65 -7.34 -7.34
CA LEU A 115 -18.21 -7.12 -8.66
C LEU A 115 -17.98 -8.35 -9.57
N PRO A 116 -18.94 -8.70 -10.45
CA PRO A 116 -18.78 -9.84 -11.36
C PRO A 116 -17.60 -9.68 -12.34
N THR A 117 -17.27 -8.44 -12.68
CA THR A 117 -16.16 -8.08 -13.57
C THR A 117 -14.80 -8.04 -12.87
N GLY A 118 -14.76 -8.35 -11.57
CA GLY A 118 -13.57 -8.26 -10.72
C GLY A 118 -13.45 -6.91 -10.00
N GLY A 119 -12.78 -6.95 -8.86
CA GLY A 119 -12.71 -5.83 -7.90
C GLY A 119 -13.80 -5.92 -6.84
N ASP A 120 -13.51 -5.35 -5.68
CA ASP A 120 -14.38 -5.26 -4.52
C ASP A 120 -14.74 -3.79 -4.26
N ILE A 121 -16.02 -3.55 -3.99
CA ILE A 121 -16.50 -2.25 -3.54
C ILE A 121 -16.51 -2.25 -2.02
N ASP A 122 -15.78 -1.30 -1.42
CA ASP A 122 -15.65 -1.21 0.03
C ASP A 122 -17.01 -0.94 0.69
N CYS A 123 -17.80 -0.02 0.15
CA CYS A 123 -19.14 0.28 0.65
C CYS A 123 -20.12 0.83 -0.40
N LEU A 124 -21.36 0.34 -0.35
CA LEU A 124 -22.53 0.87 -1.03
C LEU A 124 -23.56 1.35 -0.02
N ILE A 125 -24.12 2.54 -0.23
CA ILE A 125 -25.25 3.05 0.54
C ILE A 125 -26.41 3.33 -0.41
N LEU A 126 -27.55 2.72 -0.14
CA LEU A 126 -28.77 2.85 -0.94
C LEU A 126 -29.93 3.42 -0.10
N GLY A 127 -30.60 4.43 -0.63
CA GLY A 127 -31.87 4.92 -0.12
C GLY A 127 -32.34 6.15 -0.86
N LYS A 128 -33.12 7.03 -0.21
CA LYS A 128 -33.70 8.23 -0.85
C LYS A 128 -32.71 9.27 -1.35
N LYS A 129 -31.44 9.18 -0.95
CA LYS A 129 -30.34 10.02 -1.48
C LYS A 129 -29.74 9.47 -2.78
N GLY A 130 -30.27 8.35 -3.28
CA GLY A 130 -29.77 7.58 -4.42
C GLY A 130 -28.83 6.45 -3.98
N LEU A 131 -28.04 5.95 -4.94
CA LEU A 131 -26.96 5.00 -4.68
C LEU A 131 -25.63 5.75 -4.53
N ILE A 132 -24.95 5.51 -3.41
CA ILE A 132 -23.64 6.07 -3.11
C ILE A 132 -22.64 4.92 -3.07
N LEU A 133 -21.57 5.05 -3.85
CA LEU A 133 -20.42 4.15 -3.83
C LEU A 133 -19.27 4.86 -3.13
N ILE A 134 -18.71 4.21 -2.12
CA ILE A 134 -17.63 4.73 -1.29
C ILE A 134 -16.47 3.75 -1.34
N GLU A 135 -15.32 4.21 -1.83
CA GLU A 135 -14.05 3.52 -1.59
C GLU A 135 -13.37 4.07 -0.36
N ILE A 136 -12.82 3.19 0.47
CA ILE A 136 -12.24 3.48 1.76
C ILE A 136 -10.73 3.33 1.62
N LYS A 137 -9.98 4.40 1.94
CA LYS A 137 -8.51 4.33 1.92
C LYS A 137 -7.91 4.81 3.23
N ASN A 138 -7.03 3.98 3.78
CA ASN A 138 -6.29 4.28 5.00
C ASN A 138 -4.78 4.30 4.73
N PHE A 139 -4.22 5.50 4.56
CA PHE A 139 -2.80 5.68 4.25
C PHE A 139 -1.98 6.10 5.46
N SER A 140 -0.74 5.62 5.53
CA SER A 140 0.20 5.91 6.62
C SER A 140 0.87 7.29 6.52
N LYS A 141 0.78 7.95 5.37
CA LYS A 141 1.45 9.22 5.07
C LYS A 141 0.52 10.13 4.27
N GLN A 142 0.82 11.43 4.32
CA GLN A 142 0.21 12.39 3.42
C GLN A 142 0.35 11.96 1.96
N ILE A 143 -0.77 11.89 1.25
CA ILE A 143 -0.77 11.67 -0.20
C ILE A 143 -0.97 13.00 -0.91
N ARG A 144 -0.14 13.21 -1.93
CA ARG A 144 -0.33 14.26 -2.93
C ARG A 144 -0.73 13.56 -4.22
N LEU A 145 -1.97 13.73 -4.65
CA LEU A 145 -2.36 13.26 -5.98
C LEU A 145 -1.76 14.21 -7.02
N PRO A 146 -0.95 13.72 -7.95
CA PRO A 146 -0.43 14.55 -9.03
C PRO A 146 -1.58 15.01 -9.93
N LEU A 147 -1.43 16.20 -10.54
CA LEU A 147 -2.40 16.72 -11.53
C LEU A 147 -2.46 15.84 -12.79
N PHE A 148 -1.38 15.12 -13.08
CA PHE A 148 -1.23 14.26 -14.24
C PHE A 148 -0.91 12.84 -13.78
N TRP A 149 -1.25 11.86 -14.61
CA TRP A 149 -0.95 10.46 -14.31
C TRP A 149 0.56 10.25 -14.12
N THR A 150 0.94 9.58 -13.04
CA THR A 150 2.30 9.12 -12.78
C THR A 150 2.34 7.61 -12.77
N LYS A 151 3.27 7.03 -13.53
CA LYS A 151 3.46 5.58 -13.61
C LYS A 151 3.70 5.00 -12.22
N GLY A 152 2.91 3.99 -11.85
CA GLY A 152 2.97 3.32 -10.55
C GLY A 152 2.13 3.97 -9.44
N PHE A 153 1.39 5.04 -9.73
CA PHE A 153 0.42 5.61 -8.80
C PHE A 153 -0.99 5.16 -9.18
N ASP A 154 -1.62 4.39 -8.30
CA ASP A 154 -3.04 4.05 -8.45
C ASP A 154 -3.90 5.09 -7.74
N ASP A 155 -4.80 5.70 -8.49
CA ASP A 155 -5.66 6.78 -8.02
C ASP A 155 -7.00 6.18 -7.57
N PRO A 156 -7.34 6.21 -6.27
CA PRO A 156 -8.58 5.63 -5.75
C PRO A 156 -9.85 6.16 -6.43
N ARG A 157 -9.77 7.33 -7.06
CA ARG A 157 -10.90 7.90 -7.81
C ARG A 157 -11.16 7.16 -9.12
N ASN A 158 -10.10 6.67 -9.76
CA ASN A 158 -10.24 5.87 -10.98
C ASN A 158 -10.85 4.51 -10.64
N GLU A 159 -10.46 3.93 -9.51
CA GLU A 159 -11.08 2.73 -8.95
C GLU A 159 -12.59 2.95 -8.72
N ALA A 160 -12.98 3.97 -7.94
CA ALA A 160 -14.38 4.30 -7.70
C ALA A 160 -15.19 4.56 -8.99
N LYS A 161 -14.57 5.16 -10.02
CA LYS A 161 -15.20 5.37 -11.34
C LYS A 161 -15.43 4.05 -12.07
N ARG A 162 -14.41 3.18 -12.13
CA ARG A 162 -14.51 1.86 -12.77
C ARG A 162 -15.58 1.02 -12.07
N HIS A 163 -15.54 0.95 -10.74
CA HIS A 163 -16.51 0.19 -9.97
C HIS A 163 -17.93 0.71 -10.17
N ALA A 164 -18.15 2.02 -10.23
CA ALA A 164 -19.46 2.58 -10.54
C ALA A 164 -19.95 2.21 -11.95
N THR A 165 -19.06 2.21 -12.95
CA THR A 165 -19.42 1.78 -14.31
C THR A 165 -19.79 0.29 -14.33
N SER A 166 -18.94 -0.56 -13.76
CA SER A 166 -19.17 -2.01 -13.69
C SER A 166 -20.42 -2.36 -12.89
N LEU A 167 -20.72 -1.64 -11.81
CA LEU A 167 -21.94 -1.83 -11.04
C LEU A 167 -23.20 -1.46 -11.83
N LEU A 168 -23.13 -0.37 -12.62
CA LEU A 168 -24.23 0.02 -13.49
C LEU A 168 -24.46 -1.01 -14.60
N GLU A 169 -23.39 -1.50 -15.23
CA GLU A 169 -23.45 -2.58 -16.22
C GLU A 169 -24.10 -3.83 -15.62
N TYR A 170 -23.67 -4.23 -14.42
CA TYR A 170 -24.27 -5.35 -13.68
C TYR A 170 -25.78 -5.17 -13.46
N PHE A 171 -26.24 -3.99 -13.01
CA PHE A 171 -27.67 -3.75 -12.81
C PHE A 171 -28.45 -3.82 -14.14
N VAL A 172 -27.89 -3.27 -15.21
CA VAL A 172 -28.49 -3.32 -16.55
C VAL A 172 -28.59 -4.76 -17.07
N GLU A 173 -27.56 -5.58 -16.85
CA GLU A 173 -27.57 -7.01 -17.19
C GLU A 173 -28.62 -7.80 -16.39
N ASN A 174 -28.88 -7.39 -15.14
CA ASN A 174 -29.87 -8.00 -14.27
C ASN A 174 -31.29 -7.41 -14.42
N GLY A 175 -31.50 -6.55 -15.41
CA GLY A 175 -32.83 -6.08 -15.81
C GLY A 175 -33.21 -4.68 -15.33
N TYR A 176 -32.36 -3.98 -14.56
CA TYR A 176 -32.61 -2.60 -14.17
C TYR A 176 -32.43 -1.66 -15.38
N ARG A 177 -33.52 -1.09 -15.89
CA ARG A 177 -33.51 -0.23 -17.10
C ARG A 177 -33.64 1.27 -16.82
N LYS A 178 -33.95 1.67 -15.58
CA LYS A 178 -34.16 3.08 -15.24
C LYS A 178 -32.82 3.80 -15.12
N PRO A 179 -32.75 5.11 -15.42
CA PRO A 179 -31.56 5.90 -15.14
C PRO A 179 -31.22 5.86 -13.64
N LEU A 180 -30.02 5.37 -13.29
CA LEU A 180 -29.50 5.37 -11.93
C LEU A 180 -28.25 6.24 -11.86
N LYS A 181 -28.27 7.23 -10.98
CA LYS A 181 -27.08 8.05 -10.70
C LYS A 181 -26.33 7.46 -9.50
N ILE A 182 -25.12 6.98 -9.76
CA ILE A 182 -24.20 6.52 -8.70
C ILE A 182 -23.32 7.69 -8.26
N ARG A 183 -23.48 8.11 -7.01
CA ARG A 183 -22.62 9.13 -6.38
C ARG A 183 -21.34 8.46 -5.93
N LYS A 184 -20.22 8.83 -6.56
CA LYS A 184 -18.90 8.27 -6.27
C LYS A 184 -18.21 9.09 -5.20
N ALA A 185 -17.70 8.43 -4.17
CA ALA A 185 -16.90 9.06 -3.14
C ALA A 185 -15.70 8.19 -2.76
N VAL A 186 -14.65 8.85 -2.26
CA VAL A 186 -13.55 8.18 -1.58
C VAL A 186 -13.46 8.72 -0.16
N LEU A 187 -13.57 7.83 0.83
CA LEU A 187 -13.41 8.11 2.24
C LEU A 187 -11.97 7.84 2.67
N TYR A 188 -11.26 8.92 2.99
CA TYR A 188 -9.92 8.85 3.56
C TYR A 188 -10.03 8.85 5.06
N ILE A 189 -9.63 7.76 5.71
CA ILE A 189 -9.71 7.61 7.18
C ILE A 189 -8.88 8.72 7.86
N ASN A 190 -7.71 9.01 7.29
CA ASN A 190 -6.80 10.04 7.78
C ASN A 190 -6.99 11.36 7.00
N LYS A 191 -6.88 12.49 7.71
CA LYS A 191 -7.15 13.84 7.17
C LYS A 191 -6.06 14.38 6.23
N GLU A 192 -4.89 13.75 6.19
CA GLU A 192 -3.71 14.25 5.49
C GLU A 192 -3.74 13.97 3.98
N VAL A 193 -4.79 14.39 3.27
CA VAL A 193 -4.77 14.32 1.81
C VAL A 193 -5.00 15.68 1.18
N VAL A 194 -4.06 16.05 0.30
CA VAL A 194 -4.03 17.34 -0.39
C VAL A 194 -4.31 17.07 -1.87
N TYR A 195 -5.40 17.64 -2.38
CA TYR A 195 -5.83 17.48 -3.77
C TYR A 195 -5.94 18.81 -4.49
N TRP A 196 -5.73 18.75 -5.80
CA TRP A 196 -5.92 19.83 -6.76
C TRP A 196 -6.83 19.33 -7.90
N GLY A 197 -7.78 20.17 -8.37
CA GLY A 197 -8.60 19.90 -9.57
C GLY A 197 -10.11 19.67 -9.34
N LYS A 198 -10.91 19.83 -10.40
CA LYS A 198 -12.36 19.47 -10.46
C LYS A 198 -12.50 17.96 -10.49
N GLN A 199 -13.44 17.40 -9.72
CA GLN A 199 -13.56 15.94 -9.60
C GLN A 199 -15.01 15.47 -9.60
N GLU A 200 -15.29 14.46 -10.43
CA GLU A 200 -16.56 13.72 -10.49
C GLU A 200 -16.72 12.71 -9.33
N VAL A 201 -15.68 12.56 -8.52
CA VAL A 201 -15.62 11.71 -7.33
C VAL A 201 -15.36 12.62 -6.14
N PHE A 202 -16.19 12.52 -5.11
CA PHE A 202 -16.09 13.37 -3.94
C PHE A 202 -15.08 12.79 -2.92
N ASN A 203 -14.15 13.59 -2.43
CA ASN A 203 -13.19 13.12 -1.42
C ASN A 203 -13.64 13.55 -0.01
N ILE A 204 -13.93 12.57 0.82
CA ILE A 204 -14.28 12.77 2.23
C ILE A 204 -12.99 12.62 3.04
N ARG A 205 -12.47 13.73 3.56
CA ARG A 205 -11.17 13.78 4.24
C ARG A 205 -11.34 13.67 5.75
N GLY A 206 -11.13 12.47 6.28
CA GLY A 206 -11.31 12.14 7.69
C GLY A 206 -12.70 11.57 7.98
N LEU A 207 -12.73 10.63 8.93
CA LEU A 207 -13.95 10.01 9.43
C LEU A 207 -15.01 11.04 9.88
N ASP A 208 -14.61 12.08 10.62
CA ASP A 208 -15.49 13.15 11.11
C ASP A 208 -16.20 13.95 9.99
N ARG A 209 -15.72 13.85 8.74
CA ARG A 209 -16.33 14.53 7.59
C ARG A 209 -17.37 13.68 6.87
N PHE A 210 -17.49 12.39 7.18
CA PHE A 210 -18.47 11.50 6.56
C PHE A 210 -19.92 11.93 6.85
N ALA A 211 -20.27 12.12 8.12
CA ALA A 211 -21.64 12.50 8.48
C ALA A 211 -22.08 13.86 7.86
N PRO A 212 -21.28 14.94 7.96
CA PRO A 212 -21.60 16.19 7.26
C PRO A 212 -21.79 16.01 5.76
N TYR A 213 -20.94 15.21 5.11
CA TYR A 213 -21.09 14.88 3.70
C TYR A 213 -22.43 14.18 3.43
N PHE A 214 -22.70 13.07 4.10
CA PHE A 214 -23.89 12.25 3.88
C PHE A 214 -25.20 13.05 4.09
N PHE A 215 -25.28 13.82 5.18
CA PHE A 215 -26.46 14.62 5.47
C PHE A 215 -26.65 15.79 4.49
N SER A 216 -25.56 16.35 3.95
CA SER A 216 -25.63 17.42 2.93
C SER A 216 -26.14 16.95 1.56
N LEU A 217 -26.14 15.65 1.27
CA LEU A 217 -26.60 15.14 -0.02
C LEU A 217 -28.11 15.39 -0.23
N PRO A 218 -28.53 15.97 -1.37
CA PRO A 218 -29.94 16.14 -1.64
C PRO A 218 -30.62 14.78 -1.84
N LEU A 219 -31.91 14.73 -1.55
CA LEU A 219 -32.76 13.60 -1.91
C LEU A 219 -32.81 13.48 -3.44
N ASP A 220 -32.85 12.24 -3.93
CA ASP A 220 -33.05 11.93 -5.33
C ASP A 220 -34.53 11.63 -5.55
N SER A 221 -35.27 12.61 -6.06
CA SER A 221 -36.72 12.46 -6.29
C SER A 221 -37.05 11.43 -7.37
N ALA A 222 -36.07 11.00 -8.17
CA ALA A 222 -36.27 9.99 -9.21
C ALA A 222 -36.24 8.55 -8.65
N ILE A 223 -35.69 8.33 -7.44
CA ILE A 223 -35.60 7.00 -6.84
C ILE A 223 -36.84 6.67 -5.98
N THR A 224 -37.62 5.70 -6.41
CA THR A 224 -38.82 5.23 -5.69
C THR A 224 -38.46 4.17 -4.65
N GLU A 225 -39.39 3.83 -3.74
CA GLU A 225 -39.19 2.69 -2.81
C GLU A 225 -39.03 1.36 -3.56
N GLN A 226 -39.72 1.20 -4.69
CA GLN A 226 -39.61 0.02 -5.53
C GLN A 226 -38.19 -0.08 -6.12
N ASP A 227 -37.62 1.04 -6.58
CA ASP A 227 -36.25 1.07 -7.10
C ASP A 227 -35.24 0.72 -6.00
N ILE A 228 -35.44 1.23 -4.77
CA ILE A 228 -34.60 0.88 -3.62
C ILE A 228 -34.67 -0.62 -3.33
N ALA A 229 -35.86 -1.21 -3.30
CA ALA A 229 -36.02 -2.64 -3.05
C ALA A 229 -35.39 -3.50 -4.16
N GLU A 230 -35.59 -3.12 -5.43
CA GLU A 230 -35.06 -3.83 -6.58
C GLU A 230 -33.52 -3.77 -6.63
N ILE A 231 -32.94 -2.58 -6.48
CA ILE A 231 -31.48 -2.40 -6.45
C ILE A 231 -30.87 -3.11 -5.23
N SER A 232 -31.53 -3.07 -4.07
CA SER A 232 -31.09 -3.81 -2.88
C SER A 232 -30.98 -5.30 -3.18
N SER A 233 -32.00 -5.88 -3.83
CA SER A 233 -31.99 -7.29 -4.23
C SER A 233 -30.83 -7.64 -5.17
N PHE A 234 -30.44 -6.73 -6.07
CA PHE A 234 -29.26 -6.94 -6.91
C PHE A 234 -27.96 -6.84 -6.11
N ILE A 235 -27.82 -5.86 -5.21
CA ILE A 235 -26.62 -5.72 -4.38
C ILE A 235 -26.45 -6.91 -3.43
N GLU A 236 -27.54 -7.48 -2.92
CA GLU A 236 -27.50 -8.67 -2.05
C GLU A 236 -27.00 -9.92 -2.78
N LYS A 237 -27.15 -9.99 -4.11
CA LYS A 237 -26.62 -11.07 -4.94
C LYS A 237 -25.13 -10.93 -5.23
N LEU A 238 -24.55 -9.74 -5.05
CA LEU A 238 -23.10 -9.55 -5.06
C LEU A 238 -22.53 -10.25 -3.83
N LYS A 239 -21.42 -10.99 -4.02
CA LYS A 239 -20.77 -11.72 -2.94
C LYS A 239 -20.17 -10.76 -1.92
#